data_AF-A0A952C5X4-F1
#
_entry.id   AF-A0A952C5X4-F1
#
_cell.length_a   1.000
_cell.length_b   1.000
_cell.length_c   1.000
_cell.angle_alpha   90.00
_cell.angle_beta   90.00
_cell.angle_gamma   90.00
#
_symmetry.space_group_name_H-M   'P 1'
#
loop_
_entity.id
_entity.type
_entity.pdbx_description
1 polymer ?
#
loop_
_entity_poly.entity_id
_entity_poly.type
_entity_poly.pdbx_seq_one_letter_code
_entity_poly.pdbx_strand_id
1 'polypeptide(L)'
;MSIPLPNLDDRQFADLVSEMQARIARYAPEWTNHNAADPGIMLLELFAWLTEATIYRINRVPESSRIRFLQILGGAFQSAQPAVWKMQICMSQPSASYTLPRDSALALSVRGSYQ
;
A
#
# COMPACT_ATOMS: atom_id res chain seq x y z
N MET A 1 -16.41 8.09 9.58
CA MET A 1 -15.48 7.69 10.65
C MET A 1 -14.44 6.76 10.06
N SER A 2 -13.15 7.00 10.32
CA SER A 2 -12.08 6.04 10.04
C SER A 2 -11.99 5.04 11.20
N ILE A 3 -11.91 3.76 10.88
CA ILE A 3 -11.60 2.74 11.88
C ILE A 3 -10.08 2.83 12.13
N PRO A 4 -9.62 3.09 13.37
CA PRO A 4 -8.20 3.08 13.67
C PRO A 4 -7.65 1.67 13.41
N LEU A 5 -6.52 1.59 12.70
CA LEU A 5 -5.86 0.31 12.47
C LEU A 5 -5.31 -0.21 13.80
N PRO A 6 -5.62 -1.46 14.20
CA PRO A 6 -5.08 -2.03 15.41
C PRO A 6 -3.58 -2.32 15.22
N ASN A 7 -2.79 -2.02 16.26
CA ASN A 7 -1.45 -2.56 16.38
C ASN A 7 -1.57 -3.99 16.94
N LEU A 8 -1.24 -4.99 16.12
CA LEU A 8 -1.36 -6.41 16.47
C LEU A 8 -0.17 -6.90 17.29
N ASP A 9 1.00 -6.30 17.09
CA ASP A 9 2.23 -6.63 17.79
C ASP A 9 3.15 -5.40 17.81
N ASP A 10 3.55 -4.96 18.99
CA ASP A 10 4.33 -3.75 19.23
C ASP A 10 5.81 -4.01 19.57
N ARG A 11 6.23 -5.28 19.55
CA ARG A 11 7.60 -5.66 19.86
C ARG A 11 8.59 -5.07 18.87
N GLN A 12 9.65 -4.48 19.42
CA GLN A 12 10.78 -3.97 18.66
C GLN A 12 11.98 -4.91 18.74
N PHE A 13 12.99 -4.64 17.92
CA PHE A 13 14.24 -5.39 17.88
C PHE A 13 14.81 -5.70 19.28
N ALA A 14 14.89 -4.70 20.15
CA ALA A 14 15.45 -4.86 21.50
C ALA A 14 14.63 -5.81 22.38
N ASP A 15 13.30 -5.76 22.27
CA ASP A 15 12.40 -6.66 22.99
C ASP A 15 12.62 -8.11 22.51
N LEU A 16 12.73 -8.31 21.20
CA LEU A 16 12.95 -9.62 20.60
C LEU A 16 14.32 -10.20 20.97
N VAL A 17 15.38 -9.40 20.92
CA VAL A 17 16.73 -9.83 21.30
C VAL A 17 16.78 -10.21 22.78
N SER A 18 16.22 -9.37 23.66
CA SER A 18 16.21 -9.66 25.10
C SER A 18 15.41 -10.91 25.43
N GLU A 19 14.25 -11.11 24.79
CA GLU A 19 13.43 -12.30 24.95
C GLU A 19 14.16 -13.58 24.48
N MET A 20 14.87 -13.51 23.36
CA MET A 20 15.67 -14.63 22.86
C MET A 20 16.86 -14.95 23.76
N GLN A 21 17.59 -13.94 24.23
CA GLN A 21 18.70 -14.13 25.17
C GLN A 21 18.23 -14.78 26.48
N ALA A 22 17.10 -14.34 27.02
CA ALA A 22 16.51 -14.93 28.23
C ALA A 22 16.14 -16.41 28.06
N ARG A 23 15.87 -16.84 26.82
CA ARG A 23 15.54 -18.24 26.49
C ARG A 23 16.78 -19.13 26.35
N ILE A 24 17.98 -18.58 26.18
CA ILE A 24 19.22 -19.38 26.01
C ILE A 24 19.42 -20.34 27.18
N ALA A 25 19.29 -19.86 28.41
CA ALA A 25 19.47 -20.69 29.61
C ALA A 25 18.54 -21.92 29.66
N ARG A 26 17.38 -21.84 29.00
CA ARG A 26 16.42 -22.95 28.92
C ARG A 26 16.71 -23.93 27.79
N TYR A 27 17.12 -23.43 26.62
CA TYR A 27 17.22 -24.24 25.40
C TYR A 27 18.64 -24.66 25.03
N ALA A 28 19.65 -23.92 25.48
CA ALA A 28 21.07 -24.17 25.23
C ALA A 28 21.89 -23.80 26.49
N PRO A 29 21.69 -24.49 27.63
CA PRO A 29 22.40 -24.20 28.88
C PRO A 29 23.94 -24.36 28.77
N GLU A 30 24.42 -25.14 27.79
CA GLU A 30 25.83 -25.31 27.47
C GLU A 30 26.45 -24.11 26.73
N TRP A 31 25.63 -23.26 26.12
CA TRP A 31 26.06 -22.03 25.49
C TRP A 31 26.24 -20.96 26.56
N THR A 32 27.49 -20.66 26.90
CA THR A 32 27.84 -19.76 28.01
C THR A 32 28.43 -18.44 27.54
N ASN A 33 28.89 -18.38 26.28
CA ASN A 33 29.48 -17.19 25.70
C ASN A 33 28.42 -16.36 24.96
N HIS A 34 28.00 -15.24 25.55
CA HIS A 34 26.98 -14.35 24.99
C HIS A 34 27.54 -12.97 24.61
N ASN A 35 28.80 -12.92 24.19
CA ASN A 35 29.42 -11.66 23.79
C ASN A 35 28.96 -11.24 22.38
N ALA A 36 29.13 -9.95 22.03
CA ALA A 36 28.70 -9.42 20.74
C ALA A 36 29.46 -10.00 19.52
N ALA A 37 30.64 -10.59 19.73
CA ALA A 37 31.40 -11.27 18.68
C ALA A 37 30.98 -12.75 18.53
N ASP A 38 30.08 -13.26 19.38
CA ASP A 38 29.57 -14.62 19.28
C ASP A 38 28.66 -14.75 18.03
N PRO A 39 28.97 -15.67 17.10
CA PRO A 39 28.16 -15.86 15.90
C PRO A 39 26.70 -16.25 16.18
N GLY A 40 26.44 -16.93 17.30
CA GLY A 40 25.09 -17.26 17.75
C GLY A 40 24.31 -16.02 18.17
N ILE A 41 24.95 -15.07 18.84
CA ILE A 41 24.33 -13.77 19.18
C ILE A 41 24.00 -12.99 17.90
N MET A 42 24.92 -12.94 16.94
CA MET A 42 24.67 -12.36 15.61
C MET A 42 23.44 -12.98 14.91
N LEU A 43 23.27 -14.31 15.00
CA LEU A 43 22.10 -14.98 14.44
C LEU A 43 20.81 -14.58 15.16
N LEU A 44 20.84 -14.48 16.50
CA LEU A 44 19.67 -14.00 17.26
C LEU A 44 19.29 -12.57 16.83
N GLU A 45 20.26 -11.68 16.67
CA GLU A 45 20.02 -10.31 16.18
C GLU A 45 19.45 -10.30 14.76
N LEU A 46 19.99 -11.12 13.85
CA LEU A 46 19.46 -11.24 12.50
C LEU A 46 18.00 -11.71 12.50
N PHE A 47 17.66 -12.71 13.31
CA PHE A 47 16.29 -13.19 13.43
C PHE A 47 15.36 -12.16 14.09
N ALA A 48 15.84 -11.39 15.07
CA ALA A 48 15.09 -10.28 15.65
C ALA A 48 14.73 -9.25 14.57
N TRP A 49 15.71 -8.87 13.74
CA TRP A 49 15.52 -7.92 12.65
C TRP A 49 14.51 -8.41 11.61
N LEU A 50 14.62 -9.67 11.17
CA LEU A 50 13.66 -10.28 10.23
C LEU A 50 12.24 -10.35 10.82
N THR A 51 12.14 -10.61 12.12
CA THR A 51 10.85 -10.70 12.82
C THR A 51 10.21 -9.33 12.98
N GLU A 52 10.97 -8.30 13.35
CA GLU A 52 10.49 -6.91 13.43
C GLU A 52 9.99 -6.42 12.05
N ALA A 53 10.73 -6.73 10.97
CA ALA A 53 10.28 -6.43 9.61
C ALA A 53 8.97 -7.17 9.25
N THR A 54 8.76 -8.35 9.80
CA THR A 54 7.52 -9.12 9.62
C THR A 54 6.37 -8.53 10.43
N ILE A 55 6.60 -8.16 11.69
CA ILE A 55 5.63 -7.45 12.56
C ILE A 55 5.13 -6.17 11.89
N TYR A 56 6.05 -5.37 11.36
CA TYR A 56 5.72 -4.16 10.60
C TYR A 56 4.75 -4.41 9.43
N ARG A 57 4.90 -5.55 8.72
CA ARG A 57 4.02 -5.91 7.60
C ARG A 57 2.65 -6.39 8.07
N ILE A 58 2.59 -7.11 9.19
CA ILE A 58 1.34 -7.66 9.75
C ILE A 58 0.46 -6.54 10.32
N ASN A 59 1.07 -5.49 10.89
CA ASN A 59 0.37 -4.30 11.39
C ASN A 59 -0.23 -3.41 10.29
N ARG A 60 -0.30 -3.88 9.04
CA ARG A 60 -0.82 -3.15 7.90
C ARG A 60 -1.92 -3.94 7.21
N VAL A 61 -2.85 -3.20 6.61
CA VAL A 61 -3.86 -3.76 5.71
C VAL A 61 -3.46 -3.39 4.28
N PRO A 62 -2.93 -4.34 3.48
CA PRO A 62 -2.60 -4.09 2.09
C PRO A 62 -3.84 -3.71 1.28
N GLU A 63 -3.64 -2.88 0.25
CA GLU A 63 -4.74 -2.47 -0.63
C GLU A 63 -5.42 -3.68 -1.30
N SER A 64 -4.67 -4.71 -1.66
CA SER A 64 -5.20 -5.95 -2.23
C SER A 64 -6.22 -6.63 -1.31
N SER A 65 -5.93 -6.70 0.00
CA SER A 65 -6.86 -7.23 1.00
C SER A 65 -8.14 -6.40 1.07
N ARG A 66 -8.02 -5.07 1.01
CA ARG A 66 -9.17 -4.15 0.98
C ARG A 66 -10.05 -4.35 -0.25
N ILE A 67 -9.44 -4.43 -1.44
CA ILE A 67 -10.13 -4.69 -2.71
C ILE A 67 -10.87 -6.03 -2.65
N ARG A 68 -10.18 -7.10 -2.21
CA ARG A 68 -10.77 -8.45 -2.12
C ARG A 68 -11.93 -8.49 -1.12
N PHE A 69 -11.80 -7.80 0.01
CA PHE A 69 -12.89 -7.69 0.98
C PHE A 69 -14.13 -7.01 0.38
N LEU A 70 -13.95 -5.91 -0.37
CA LEU A 70 -15.05 -5.24 -1.08
C LEU A 70 -15.70 -6.16 -2.12
N GLN A 71 -14.92 -6.96 -2.84
CA GLN A 71 -15.46 -7.94 -3.79
C GLN A 71 -16.33 -9.00 -3.09
N ILE A 72 -15.90 -9.49 -1.93
CA ILE A 72 -16.68 -10.48 -1.14
C ILE A 72 -18.00 -9.88 -0.65
N LEU A 73 -18.01 -8.59 -0.29
CA LEU A 73 -19.24 -7.87 0.09
C LEU A 73 -20.18 -7.57 -1.09
N GLY A 74 -19.87 -8.04 -2.30
CA GLY A 74 -20.64 -7.77 -3.51
C GLY A 74 -20.35 -6.39 -4.14
N GLY A 75 -19.31 -5.70 -3.68
CA GLY A 75 -18.85 -4.46 -4.27
C GLY A 75 -18.27 -4.70 -5.67
N ALA A 76 -18.89 -4.11 -6.68
CA ALA A 76 -18.35 -4.06 -8.03
C ALA A 76 -17.56 -2.76 -8.23
N PHE A 77 -16.32 -2.86 -8.69
CA PHE A 77 -15.59 -1.68 -9.17
C PHE A 77 -16.30 -1.15 -10.41
N GLN A 78 -16.72 0.11 -10.36
CA GLN A 78 -17.28 0.77 -11.53
C GLN A 78 -16.15 1.03 -12.53
N SER A 79 -16.35 0.60 -13.78
CA SER A 79 -15.45 0.99 -14.86
C SER A 79 -15.44 2.51 -15.01
N ALA A 80 -14.30 3.05 -15.44
CA ALA A 80 -14.20 4.47 -15.79
C ALA A 80 -15.31 4.83 -16.77
N GLN A 81 -16.14 5.81 -16.41
CA GLN A 81 -17.23 6.28 -17.26
C GLN A 81 -16.71 7.40 -18.17
N PRO A 82 -17.08 7.41 -19.47
CA PRO A 82 -16.71 8.50 -20.35
C PRO A 82 -17.34 9.80 -19.85
N ALA A 83 -16.56 10.87 -19.82
CA ALA A 83 -17.07 12.18 -19.46
C ALA A 83 -17.99 12.71 -20.58
N VAL A 84 -19.20 13.12 -20.23
CA VAL A 84 -20.17 13.69 -21.18
C VAL A 84 -20.14 15.20 -21.07
N TRP A 85 -19.86 15.88 -22.19
CA TRP A 85 -19.74 17.33 -22.25
C TRP A 85 -20.70 17.90 -23.29
N LYS A 86 -21.21 19.11 -23.03
CA LYS A 86 -21.90 19.92 -24.03
C LYS A 86 -20.95 21.00 -24.50
N MET A 87 -20.78 21.16 -25.81
CA MET A 87 -19.94 22.20 -26.40
C MET A 87 -20.67 22.92 -27.53
N GLN A 88 -20.27 24.16 -27.79
CA GLN A 88 -20.73 24.96 -28.92
C GLN A 88 -19.55 25.19 -29.87
N ILE A 89 -19.77 24.96 -31.16
CA ILE A 89 -18.78 25.20 -32.21
C ILE A 89 -19.20 26.46 -32.96
N CYS A 90 -18.35 27.49 -32.93
CA CYS A 90 -18.56 28.71 -33.69
C CYS A 90 -17.57 28.76 -34.86
N MET A 91 -18.09 28.93 -36.07
CA MET A 91 -17.28 29.11 -37.28
C MET A 91 -16.95 30.60 -37.45
N SER A 92 -15.69 30.92 -37.77
CA SER A 92 -15.22 32.31 -37.92
C SER A 92 -15.58 32.93 -39.28
N GLN A 93 -15.96 32.13 -40.27
CA GLN A 93 -16.44 32.60 -41.58
C GLN A 93 -17.77 31.92 -41.92
N PRO A 94 -18.77 32.65 -42.45
CA PRO A 94 -20.04 32.08 -42.85
C PRO A 94 -19.89 31.38 -44.19
N SER A 95 -19.46 30.12 -44.20
CA SER A 95 -19.70 29.23 -45.32
C SER A 95 -21.05 28.53 -45.17
N ALA A 96 -21.61 28.04 -46.27
CA ALA A 96 -22.91 27.35 -46.33
C ALA A 96 -23.08 26.32 -45.18
N SER A 97 -24.33 26.10 -44.76
CA SER A 97 -24.69 25.19 -43.64
C SER A 97 -23.84 23.91 -43.63
N TYR A 98 -23.08 23.72 -42.55
CA TYR A 98 -22.19 22.57 -42.37
C TYR A 98 -22.80 21.59 -41.36
N THR A 99 -22.92 20.32 -41.76
CA THR A 99 -23.35 19.25 -40.85
C THR A 99 -22.13 18.50 -40.35
N LEU A 100 -21.89 18.54 -39.04
CA LEU A 100 -20.85 17.73 -38.41
C LEU A 100 -21.33 16.26 -38.35
N PRO A 101 -20.59 15.30 -38.94
CA PRO A 101 -20.96 13.89 -38.86
C PRO A 101 -20.93 13.39 -37.41
N ARG A 102 -21.77 12.39 -37.14
CA ARG A 102 -21.71 11.64 -35.88
C ARG A 102 -20.32 11.01 -35.74
N ASP A 103 -19.86 10.90 -34.50
CA ASP A 103 -18.57 10.30 -34.13
C ASP A 103 -17.34 11.09 -34.62
N SER A 104 -17.53 12.36 -34.95
CA SER A 104 -16.42 13.30 -35.20
C SER A 104 -15.53 13.42 -33.96
N ALA A 105 -14.22 13.21 -34.13
CA ALA A 105 -13.25 13.28 -33.05
C ALA A 105 -12.90 14.75 -32.73
N LEU A 106 -13.14 15.16 -31.49
CA LEU A 106 -12.81 16.48 -30.98
C LEU A 106 -11.88 16.31 -29.78
N ALA A 107 -10.75 17.03 -29.78
CA ALA A 107 -9.80 17.01 -28.68
C ALA A 107 -9.97 18.28 -27.84
N LEU A 108 -10.25 18.11 -26.54
CA LEU A 108 -10.23 19.19 -25.58
C LEU A 108 -8.93 19.07 -24.75
N SER A 109 -8.09 20.09 -24.77
CA SER A 109 -6.96 20.18 -23.83
C SER A 109 -7.35 21.12 -22.70
N VAL A 110 -7.37 20.59 -21.47
CA VAL A 110 -7.49 21.40 -20.27
C VAL A 110 -6.07 21.68 -19.79
N ARG A 111 -5.63 22.95 -19.82
CA ARG A 111 -4.42 23.34 -19.07
C ARG A 111 -4.77 23.33 -17.59
N GLY A 112 -4.45 22.23 -16.91
CA GLY A 112 -4.61 22.14 -15.47
C GLY A 112 -3.70 23.14 -14.76
N SER A 113 -4.27 24.17 -14.16
CA SER A 113 -3.60 24.95 -13.12
C SER A 113 -3.83 24.23 -11.79
N TYR A 114 -2.95 23.28 -11.46
CA TYR A 114 -2.82 22.85 -10.06
C TYR A 114 -2.02 23.94 -9.34
N GLN A 115 -2.68 24.70 -8.46
CA GLN A 115 -2.05 25.33 -7.31
C GLN A 115 -2.17 24.39 -6.12
#